data_AF-A0A3Q3NHE1-F1
#
_entry.id   AF-A0A3Q3NHE1-F1
#
_cell.length_a   1.000
_cell.length_b   1.000
_cell.length_c   1.000
_cell.angle_alpha   90.00
_cell.angle_beta   90.00
_cell.angle_gamma   90.00
#
_symmetry.space_group_name_H-M   'P 1'
#
loop_
_entity.id
_entity.type
_entity.pdbx_description
1 polymer ?
#
loop_
_entity_poly.entity_id
_entity_poly.type
_entity_poly.pdbx_seq_one_letter_code
_entity_poly.pdbx_strand_id
1 'polypeptide(L)'
;MAVAQTKLEKESGDWSLLPLVHDIIKCMDKDSQDIHQELPKLKAKIQEAREQIANMPGIDSSPLEQQQQLATLREQVRTKNQLLQKYKGLCMFDVPKAS
;
A
#
# COMPACT_ATOMS: atom_id res chain seq x y z
N MET A 1 -5.22 22.38 -8.47
CA MET A 1 -4.81 21.06 -9.01
C MET A 1 -4.92 20.07 -7.88
N ALA A 2 -5.64 18.97 -8.10
CA ALA A 2 -6.00 17.99 -7.09
C ALA A 2 -4.75 17.38 -6.45
N VAL A 3 -4.60 17.57 -5.14
CA VAL A 3 -3.69 16.76 -4.33
C VAL A 3 -4.38 15.41 -4.22
N ALA A 4 -3.94 14.46 -5.04
CA ALA A 4 -4.27 13.06 -4.86
C ALA A 4 -3.86 12.71 -3.42
N GLN A 5 -4.87 12.59 -2.57
CA GLN A 5 -4.72 12.06 -1.23
C GLN A 5 -4.14 10.66 -1.43
N THR A 6 -2.88 10.44 -1.06
CA THR A 6 -2.44 9.11 -0.66
C THR A 6 -3.18 8.82 0.62
N LYS A 7 -4.44 8.39 0.45
CA LYS A 7 -5.22 7.64 1.41
C LYS A 7 -4.33 6.43 1.69
N LEU A 8 -3.51 6.54 2.72
CA LEU A 8 -2.91 5.39 3.37
C LEU A 8 -4.12 4.73 4.03
N GLU A 9 -4.91 4.04 3.20
CA GLU A 9 -5.94 3.16 3.66
C GLU A 9 -5.21 2.23 4.59
N LYS A 10 -5.46 2.45 5.86
CA LYS A 10 -5.43 1.44 6.87
C LYS A 10 -6.43 0.36 6.43
N GLU A 11 -6.11 -0.35 5.36
CA GLU A 11 -6.60 -1.69 5.11
C GLU A 11 -5.82 -2.56 6.07
N SER A 12 -6.15 -2.42 7.36
CA SER A 12 -6.06 -3.55 8.27
C SER A 12 -7.15 -4.52 7.83
N GLY A 13 -6.98 -5.11 6.64
CA GLY A 13 -7.67 -6.32 6.26
C GLY A 13 -7.39 -7.31 7.38
N ASP A 14 -8.43 -7.98 7.85
CA ASP A 14 -8.28 -9.01 8.87
C ASP A 14 -7.54 -10.21 8.26
N TRP A 15 -6.20 -10.12 8.27
CA TRP A 15 -5.29 -11.17 7.81
C TRP A 15 -5.21 -12.34 8.77
N SER A 16 -5.96 -12.30 9.87
CA SER A 16 -5.99 -13.39 10.82
C SER A 16 -6.48 -14.66 10.13
N LEU A 17 -5.63 -15.67 10.12
CA LEU A 17 -5.98 -17.04 9.72
C LEU A 17 -6.59 -17.82 10.89
N LEU A 18 -6.49 -17.29 12.11
CA LEU A 18 -6.88 -17.99 13.34
C LEU A 18 -8.36 -18.42 13.36
N PRO A 19 -9.34 -17.60 12.92
CA PRO A 19 -10.73 -18.04 12.86
C PRO A 19 -10.92 -19.26 11.95
N LEU A 20 -10.31 -19.26 10.77
CA LEU A 20 -10.38 -20.36 9.81
C LEU A 20 -9.69 -21.63 10.35
N VAL A 21 -8.52 -21.48 10.99
CA VAL A 21 -7.82 -22.60 11.62
C VAL A 21 -8.65 -23.19 12.75
N HIS A 22 -9.25 -22.34 13.58
CA HIS A 22 -10.14 -22.77 14.65
C HIS A 22 -11.36 -23.53 14.11
N ASP A 23 -11.99 -23.04 13.05
CA ASP A 23 -13.16 -23.69 12.45
C ASP A 23 -12.80 -25.04 11.83
N ILE A 24 -11.61 -25.19 11.22
CA ILE A 24 -11.09 -26.47 10.74
C ILE A 24 -10.90 -27.46 11.90
N ILE A 25 -10.25 -27.04 12.99
CA ILE A 25 -10.05 -27.89 14.18
C ILE A 25 -11.41 -28.35 14.73
N LYS A 26 -12.37 -27.42 14.84
CA LYS A 26 -13.73 -27.73 15.30
C LYS A 26 -14.48 -28.68 14.37
N CYS A 27 -14.25 -28.62 13.05
CA CYS A 27 -14.81 -29.57 12.10
C CYS A 27 -14.17 -30.96 12.26
N MET A 28 -12.86 -31.02 12.49
CA MET A 28 -12.12 -32.27 12.76
C MET A 28 -12.60 -32.95 14.04
N ASP A 29 -12.74 -32.20 15.13
CA ASP A 29 -13.18 -32.73 16.43
C ASP A 29 -14.59 -33.36 16.38
N LYS A 30 -15.38 -33.03 15.36
CA LYS A 30 -16.75 -33.50 15.17
C LYS A 30 -16.89 -34.54 14.05
N ASP A 31 -15.78 -34.97 13.43
CA ASP A 31 -15.79 -35.77 12.20
C ASP A 31 -16.73 -35.19 11.11
N SER A 32 -16.84 -33.86 11.05
CA SER A 32 -17.74 -33.19 10.11
C SER A 32 -17.15 -33.18 8.70
N GLN A 33 -18.00 -33.43 7.69
CA GLN A 33 -17.64 -33.26 6.28
C GLN A 33 -17.38 -31.79 5.89
N ASP A 34 -17.76 -30.84 6.74
CA ASP A 34 -17.53 -29.39 6.54
C ASP A 34 -16.03 -29.05 6.42
N ILE A 35 -15.14 -29.94 6.90
CA ILE A 35 -13.69 -29.81 6.73
C ILE A 35 -13.29 -29.65 5.25
N HIS A 36 -14.02 -30.31 4.33
CA HIS A 36 -13.77 -30.21 2.90
C HIS A 36 -14.12 -28.83 2.33
N GLN A 37 -14.91 -28.03 3.05
CA GLN A 37 -15.23 -26.64 2.69
C GLN A 37 -14.30 -25.63 3.36
N GLU A 38 -13.90 -25.88 4.61
CA GLU A 38 -13.03 -24.95 5.37
C GLU A 38 -11.57 -24.97 4.90
N LEU A 39 -11.03 -26.13 4.51
CA LEU A 39 -9.67 -26.26 3.97
C LEU A 39 -9.44 -25.41 2.70
N PRO A 40 -10.32 -25.46 1.68
CA PRO A 40 -10.23 -24.58 0.52
C PRO A 40 -10.25 -23.10 0.87
N LYS A 41 -11.06 -22.69 1.86
CA LYS A 41 -11.12 -21.29 2.30
C LYS A 41 -9.79 -20.83 2.91
N LEU A 42 -9.18 -21.66 3.76
CA LEU A 42 -7.85 -21.36 4.31
C LEU A 42 -6.79 -21.27 3.19
N LYS A 43 -6.80 -22.23 2.26
CA LYS A 43 -5.89 -22.21 1.10
C LYS A 43 -6.05 -20.94 0.27
N ALA A 44 -7.29 -20.54 -0.02
CA ALA A 44 -7.58 -19.33 -0.77
C ALA A 44 -7.06 -18.08 -0.06
N LYS A 45 -7.30 -17.95 1.25
CA LYS A 45 -6.84 -16.80 2.04
C LYS A 45 -5.31 -16.71 2.11
N ILE A 46 -4.62 -17.86 2.20
CA ILE A 46 -3.15 -17.89 2.13
C ILE A 46 -2.66 -17.46 0.74
N GLN A 47 -3.33 -17.93 -0.32
CA GLN A 47 -2.94 -17.59 -1.69
C GLN A 47 -3.15 -16.10 -1.98
N GLU A 48 -4.28 -15.53 -1.54
CA GLU A 48 -4.56 -14.10 -1.59
C GLU A 48 -3.47 -13.30 -0.85
N ALA A 49 -3.11 -13.70 0.38
CA ALA A 49 -2.05 -13.05 1.14
C ALA A 49 -0.71 -13.07 0.40
N ARG A 50 -0.36 -14.19 -0.24
CA ARG A 50 0.87 -14.31 -1.06
C ARG A 50 0.85 -13.37 -2.25
N GLU A 51 -0.27 -13.29 -2.96
CA GLU A 51 -0.42 -12.39 -4.11
C GLU A 51 -0.33 -10.93 -3.70
N GLN A 52 -0.92 -10.56 -2.57
CA GLN A 52 -0.82 -9.20 -2.05
C GLN A 52 0.62 -8.85 -1.61
N ILE A 53 1.34 -9.77 -0.96
CA ILE A 53 2.75 -9.57 -0.62
C ILE A 53 3.60 -9.44 -1.90
N ALA A 54 3.37 -10.28 -2.90
CA ALA A 54 4.11 -10.24 -4.16
C ALA A 54 3.89 -8.94 -4.93
N ASN A 55 2.71 -8.33 -4.81
CA ASN A 55 2.38 -7.03 -5.42
C ASN A 55 2.77 -5.84 -4.52
N MET A 56 3.34 -6.08 -3.33
CA MET A 56 3.67 -5.00 -2.39
C MET A 56 4.87 -4.21 -2.89
N PRO A 57 4.74 -2.88 -3.07
CA PRO A 57 5.85 -2.06 -3.56
C PRO A 57 7.01 -2.07 -2.56
N GLY A 58 8.21 -2.25 -3.09
CA GLY A 58 9.44 -2.28 -2.31
C GLY A 58 9.75 -3.61 -1.63
N ILE A 59 8.94 -4.67 -1.81
CA ILE A 59 9.22 -6.00 -1.22
C ILE A 59 10.55 -6.59 -1.69
N ASP A 60 11.01 -6.20 -2.88
CA ASP A 60 12.30 -6.63 -3.46
C ASP A 60 13.51 -5.81 -2.99
N SER A 61 13.30 -4.76 -2.18
CA SER A 61 14.35 -3.84 -1.73
C SER A 61 14.67 -4.03 -0.26
N SER A 62 15.94 -3.87 0.10
CA SER A 62 16.35 -3.89 1.49
C SER A 62 15.80 -2.66 2.24
N PRO A 63 15.61 -2.75 3.58
CA PRO A 63 15.16 -1.60 4.38
C PRO A 63 16.03 -0.35 4.20
N LEU A 64 17.35 -0.54 4.02
CA LEU A 64 18.29 0.55 3.81
C LEU A 64 18.06 1.25 2.46
N GLU A 65 17.90 0.47 1.38
CA GLU A 65 17.61 1.00 0.04
C GLU A 65 16.29 1.77 0.03
N GLN A 66 15.25 1.23 0.67
CA GLN A 66 13.97 1.90 0.82
C GLN A 66 14.11 3.25 1.56
N GLN A 67 14.88 3.28 2.65
CA GLN A 67 15.12 4.50 3.41
C GLN A 67 15.90 5.55 2.59
N GLN A 68 16.90 5.12 1.82
CA GLN A 68 17.68 6.00 0.96
C GLN A 68 16.83 6.56 -0.19
N GLN A 69 15.99 5.74 -0.81
CA GLN A 69 15.04 6.19 -1.83
C GLN A 69 14.05 7.22 -1.27
N LEU A 70 13.52 6.98 -0.07
CA LEU A 70 12.64 7.91 0.61
C LEU A 70 13.33 9.26 0.90
N ALA A 71 14.58 9.23 1.37
CA ALA A 71 15.37 10.43 1.61
C ALA A 71 15.58 11.23 0.31
N THR A 72 15.94 10.55 -0.76
CA THR A 72 16.13 11.13 -2.10
C THR A 72 14.84 11.79 -2.61
N LEU A 73 13.70 11.09 -2.51
CA LEU A 73 12.40 11.62 -2.94
C LEU A 73 12.00 12.87 -2.15
N ARG A 74 12.23 12.87 -0.83
CA ARG A 74 11.98 14.04 0.03
C ARG A 74 12.82 15.25 -0.39
N GLU A 75 14.10 15.04 -0.69
CA GLU A 75 14.97 16.09 -1.19
C GLU A 75 14.51 16.62 -2.55
N GLN A 76 14.15 15.74 -3.49
CA GLN A 76 13.60 16.15 -4.78
C GLN A 76 12.35 17.02 -4.63
N VAL A 77 11.41 16.63 -3.75
CA VAL A 77 10.20 17.42 -3.47
C VAL A 77 10.57 18.80 -2.92
N ARG A 78 11.52 18.86 -1.97
CA ARG A 78 12.02 20.13 -1.42
C ARG A 78 12.58 21.03 -2.52
N THR A 79 13.48 20.51 -3.34
CA THR A 79 14.14 21.26 -4.42
C THR A 79 13.15 21.73 -5.48
N LYS A 80 12.22 20.86 -5.90
CA LYS A 80 11.16 21.21 -6.85
C LYS A 80 10.26 22.32 -6.29
N ASN A 81 9.88 22.23 -5.02
CA ASN A 81 9.10 23.29 -4.37
C ASN A 81 9.85 24.61 -4.29
N GLN A 82 11.14 24.61 -3.95
CA GLN A 82 11.96 25.82 -3.94
C GLN A 82 12.03 26.46 -5.34
N LEU A 83 12.18 25.65 -6.38
CA LEU A 83 12.21 26.13 -7.76
C LEU A 83 10.87 26.76 -8.16
N LEU A 84 9.75 26.11 -7.85
CA LEU A 84 8.41 26.67 -8.08
C LEU A 84 8.22 28.01 -7.35
N GLN A 85 8.70 28.13 -6.10
CA GLN A 85 8.62 29.40 -5.37
C GLN A 85 9.46 30.49 -6.02
N LYS A 86 10.67 30.17 -6.49
CA LYS A 86 11.51 31.11 -7.24
C LYS A 86 10.81 31.59 -8.51
N TYR A 87 10.19 30.69 -9.27
CA TYR A 87 9.42 31.07 -10.46
C TYR A 87 8.17 31.88 -10.15
N LYS A 88 7.50 31.65 -9.01
CA LYS A 88 6.39 32.49 -8.57
C LYS A 88 6.83 33.91 -8.20
N GLY A 89 8.01 34.06 -7.59
CA GLY A 89 8.57 35.35 -7.22
C GLY A 89 9.19 36.12 -8.39
N LEU A 90 9.61 35.41 -9.45
CA LEU A 90 9.97 36.00 -10.73
C LEU A 90 8.69 36.27 -11.53
N CYS A 91 8.08 37.44 -11.35
CA CYS A 91 6.99 37.94 -12.20
C CYS A 91 7.48 38.20 -13.65
N MET A 92 7.88 37.16 -14.39
CA MET A 92 8.00 37.18 -15.85
C MET A 92 6.79 36.52 -16.53
N PHE A 93 5.79 36.10 -15.75
CA PHE A 93 4.52 35.53 -16.23
C PHE A 93 3.31 36.41 -15.89
N ASP A 94 3.50 37.74 -15.75
CA ASP A 94 2.36 38.64 -15.94
C ASP A 94 1.93 38.50 -17.41
N VAL A 95 0.97 37.60 -17.64
CA VAL A 95 0.22 37.54 -18.90
C VAL A 95 -0.32 38.95 -19.09
N PRO A 96 0.01 39.66 -20.18
CA PRO A 96 -0.55 40.98 -20.41
C PRO A 96 -2.07 40.85 -20.35
N LYS A 97 -2.71 41.53 -19.40
CA LYS A 97 -4.17 41.64 -19.40
C LYS A 97 -4.54 42.27 -20.74
N ALA A 98 -5.16 41.47 -21.61
CA ALA A 98 -5.67 41.94 -22.88
C ALA A 98 -6.56 43.16 -22.60
N SER A 99 -6.14 44.31 -23.13
CA SER A 99 -6.95 45.54 -23.21
C SER A 99 -7.95 45.42 -24.35
#